data_AF-A0A7R9QUK7-F1
#
_entry.id   AF-A0A7R9QUK7-F1
#
_cell.length_a   1.000
_cell.length_b   1.000
_cell.length_c   1.000
_cell.angle_alpha   90.00
_cell.angle_beta   90.00
_cell.angle_gamma   90.00
#
_symmetry.space_group_name_H-M   'P 1'
#
loop_
_entity.id
_entity.type
_entity.pdbx_description
1 polymer ?
#
loop_
_entity_poly.entity_id
_entity_poly.type
_entity_poly.pdbx_seq_one_letter_code
_entity_poly.pdbx_strand_id
1 'polypeptide(L)'
;MTANTSKAQNYYIYGLQDSQHLERVNIEFEKFEIPATDPNECTDAYVRIYTQSHETVEEFDFVFCGQTIPQPVLSEGPTLVLVFSSGSTQGQGFKARYLFETDYKVPGTPSTPGQCHFSYVSESTKSGDINSPRYPSNYPSSTYCVYDFFGEPGQQVKLVFNHFKINSDSALAVPGYNDVCQEDWLEIYEVLSSGREIKYGRYCWSTAPGPIISDFGV
;
A
#
# COMPACT_ATOMS: atom_id res chain seq x y z
N MET A 1 -3.76 47.03 -19.89
CA MET A 1 -4.24 45.66 -19.62
C MET A 1 -3.12 44.94 -18.90
N THR A 2 -3.15 44.90 -17.57
CA THR A 2 -2.16 44.18 -16.76
C THR A 2 -2.54 42.70 -16.77
N ALA A 3 -1.67 41.87 -17.34
CA ALA A 3 -1.80 40.42 -17.23
C ALA A 3 -1.68 40.05 -15.74
N ASN A 4 -2.78 39.59 -15.16
CA ASN A 4 -2.79 39.05 -13.80
C ASN A 4 -2.18 37.64 -13.87
N THR A 5 -0.86 37.55 -13.75
CA THR A 5 -0.17 36.27 -13.64
C THR A 5 -0.48 35.70 -12.26
N SER A 6 -1.42 34.75 -12.18
CA SER A 6 -1.59 33.94 -10.98
C SER A 6 -0.25 33.30 -10.64
N LYS A 7 0.26 33.57 -9.43
CA LYS A 7 1.46 32.91 -8.93
C LYS A 7 1.04 31.58 -8.31
N ALA A 8 1.21 30.51 -9.08
CA ALA A 8 1.08 29.16 -8.56
C ALA A 8 2.45 28.66 -8.06
N GLN A 9 2.46 28.05 -6.88
CA GLN A 9 3.62 27.34 -6.33
C GLN A 9 3.32 25.84 -6.36
N ASN A 10 4.20 25.09 -7.02
CA ASN A 10 4.12 23.64 -7.09
C ASN A 10 5.03 23.02 -6.03
N TYR A 11 4.51 22.04 -5.33
CA TYR A 11 5.23 21.20 -4.38
C TYR A 11 5.14 19.77 -4.89
N TYR A 12 6.29 19.21 -5.25
CA TYR A 12 6.40 17.82 -5.69
C TYR A 12 6.85 16.99 -4.50
N ILE A 13 5.98 16.12 -4.02
CA ILE A 13 6.29 15.20 -2.93
C ILE A 13 6.44 13.83 -3.54
N TYR A 14 7.69 13.40 -3.62
CA TYR A 14 8.04 12.06 -4.05
C TYR A 14 8.22 11.20 -2.81
N GLY A 15 7.60 10.01 -2.81
CA GLY A 15 8.04 8.90 -1.97
C GLY A 15 9.50 8.56 -2.22
N LEU A 16 10.11 7.83 -1.30
CA LEU A 16 11.40 7.20 -1.51
C LEU A 16 11.41 6.52 -2.87
N GLN A 17 12.23 7.08 -3.73
CA GLN A 17 12.53 6.59 -5.05
C GLN A 17 13.69 5.59 -4.92
N ASP A 18 13.62 4.71 -3.94
CA ASP A 18 14.50 3.55 -3.91
C ASP A 18 14.06 2.57 -5.00
N SER A 19 14.79 1.47 -5.15
CA SER A 19 14.48 0.45 -6.16
C SER A 19 13.10 -0.22 -5.98
N GLN A 20 12.36 0.12 -4.93
CA GLN A 20 11.16 -0.58 -4.50
C GLN A 20 9.86 0.13 -4.93
N HIS A 21 9.82 1.47 -5.02
CA HIS A 21 8.66 2.25 -5.48
C HIS A 21 7.31 1.88 -4.80
N LEU A 22 7.36 1.40 -3.56
CA LEU A 22 6.17 0.92 -2.86
C LEU A 22 5.44 1.99 -2.07
N GLU A 23 6.03 3.17 -1.94
CA GLU A 23 5.45 4.19 -1.08
C GLU A 23 4.29 4.90 -1.75
N ARG A 24 3.27 5.19 -0.96
CA ARG A 24 2.22 6.16 -1.23
C ARG A 24 2.45 7.33 -0.29
N VAL A 25 2.09 8.52 -0.74
CA VAL A 25 2.22 9.76 0.01
C VAL A 25 0.87 10.08 0.62
N ASN A 26 0.78 10.04 1.94
CA ASN A 26 -0.36 10.52 2.70
C ASN A 26 -0.07 11.96 3.15
N ILE A 27 -0.95 12.91 2.80
CA ILE A 27 -0.82 14.31 3.22
C ILE A 27 -1.95 14.69 4.19
N GLU A 28 -1.56 15.26 5.32
CA GLU A 28 -2.44 15.69 6.39
C GLU A 28 -2.26 17.19 6.67
N PHE A 29 -3.35 17.95 6.62
CA PHE A 29 -3.32 19.38 6.92
C PHE A 29 -3.44 19.64 8.43
N GLU A 30 -2.49 20.38 8.99
CA GLU A 30 -2.50 20.83 10.40
C GLU A 30 -3.16 22.22 10.54
N LYS A 31 -3.03 23.05 9.51
CA LYS A 31 -3.66 24.38 9.41
C LYS A 31 -4.11 24.62 7.99
N PHE A 32 -5.28 25.24 7.81
CA PHE A 32 -5.82 25.52 6.49
C PHE A 32 -6.71 26.78 6.51
N GLU A 33 -6.28 27.83 5.83
CA GLU A 33 -7.02 29.07 5.63
C GLU A 33 -6.66 29.68 4.27
N ILE A 34 -7.45 29.31 3.26
CA ILE A 34 -7.31 29.77 1.88
C ILE A 34 -8.54 30.64 1.55
N PRO A 35 -8.36 31.90 1.13
CA PRO A 35 -9.49 32.79 0.84
C PRO A 35 -10.40 32.20 -0.24
N ALA A 36 -11.70 32.20 0.02
CA ALA A 36 -12.71 31.72 -0.91
C ALA A 36 -13.97 32.59 -0.81
N THR A 37 -14.46 33.07 -1.96
CA THR A 37 -15.78 33.69 -2.09
C THR A 37 -16.89 32.66 -2.06
N ASP A 38 -16.67 31.52 -2.71
CA ASP A 38 -17.47 30.30 -2.60
C ASP A 38 -16.54 29.14 -2.21
N PRO A 39 -16.74 28.49 -1.04
CA PRO A 39 -15.97 27.33 -0.60
C PRO A 39 -16.04 26.11 -1.54
N ASN A 40 -17.02 26.05 -2.47
CA ASN A 40 -17.22 24.91 -3.36
C ASN A 40 -16.58 25.10 -4.74
N GLU A 41 -16.31 26.34 -5.18
CA GLU A 41 -15.75 26.61 -6.51
C GLU A 41 -14.25 26.97 -6.47
N CYS A 42 -13.74 27.50 -5.36
CA CYS A 42 -12.32 27.79 -5.15
C CYS A 42 -11.62 28.52 -6.32
N THR A 43 -12.27 29.55 -6.86
CA THR A 43 -11.86 30.21 -8.12
C THR A 43 -10.74 31.25 -7.95
N ASP A 44 -10.67 31.96 -6.83
CA ASP A 44 -9.65 33.00 -6.57
C ASP A 44 -8.35 32.39 -6.02
N ALA A 45 -8.44 31.60 -4.94
CA ALA A 45 -7.31 30.91 -4.34
C ALA A 45 -7.67 29.45 -4.02
N TYR A 46 -6.69 28.56 -4.16
CA TYR A 46 -6.91 27.12 -3.99
C TYR A 46 -5.63 26.36 -3.63
N VAL A 47 -5.85 25.18 -3.07
CA VAL A 47 -4.87 24.09 -3.03
C VAL A 47 -5.44 22.93 -3.85
N ARG A 48 -4.75 22.54 -4.92
CA ARG A 48 -5.07 21.35 -5.72
C ARG A 48 -4.12 20.21 -5.38
N ILE A 49 -4.62 18.98 -5.42
CA ILE A 49 -3.81 17.77 -5.23
C ILE A 49 -4.01 16.85 -6.42
N TYR A 50 -2.88 16.32 -6.91
CA TYR A 50 -2.80 15.30 -7.95
C TYR A 50 -2.19 14.04 -7.32
N THR A 51 -2.98 12.98 -7.20
CA THR A 51 -2.62 11.67 -6.61
C THR A 51 -2.01 10.71 -7.62
N GLN A 52 -2.12 11.02 -8.90
CA GLN A 52 -1.52 10.28 -10.01
C GLN A 52 -1.00 11.23 -11.11
N SER A 53 -0.24 10.69 -12.07
CA SER A 53 0.10 11.42 -13.29
C SER A 53 -1.12 11.49 -14.21
N HIS A 54 -1.72 12.67 -14.31
CA HIS A 54 -2.81 12.93 -15.26
C HIS A 54 -2.25 13.27 -16.64
N GLU A 55 -2.94 12.84 -17.70
CA GLU A 55 -2.56 13.18 -19.09
C GLU A 55 -2.69 14.69 -19.37
N THR A 56 -3.55 15.37 -18.60
CA THR A 56 -3.78 16.82 -18.71
C THR A 56 -3.51 17.54 -17.40
N VAL A 57 -2.96 18.75 -17.49
CA VAL A 57 -2.57 19.57 -16.31
C VAL A 57 -3.79 20.18 -15.60
N GLU A 58 -4.95 20.21 -16.26
CA GLU A 58 -6.18 20.81 -15.76
C GLU A 58 -7.02 19.84 -14.91
N GLU A 59 -6.72 18.54 -14.97
CA GLU A 59 -7.41 17.50 -14.22
C GLU A 59 -6.74 17.29 -12.87
N PHE A 60 -7.42 17.69 -11.80
CA PHE A 60 -6.99 17.52 -10.42
C PHE A 60 -7.91 16.53 -9.71
N ASP A 61 -7.37 15.75 -8.77
CA ASP A 61 -8.15 14.79 -7.98
C ASP A 61 -8.90 15.48 -6.85
N PHE A 62 -8.27 16.52 -6.26
CA PHE A 62 -8.86 17.29 -5.18
C PHE A 62 -8.60 18.78 -5.33
N VAL A 63 -9.57 19.60 -4.89
CA VAL A 63 -9.44 21.05 -4.75
C VAL A 63 -9.97 21.48 -3.39
N PHE A 64 -9.21 22.32 -2.70
CA PHE A 64 -9.54 22.81 -1.37
C PHE A 64 -9.38 24.33 -1.28
N CYS A 65 -10.33 24.97 -0.60
CA CYS A 65 -10.26 26.35 -0.16
C CYS A 65 -11.15 26.58 1.07
N GLY A 66 -11.12 27.78 1.66
CA GLY A 66 -11.83 28.11 2.90
C GLY A 66 -11.01 27.86 4.16
N GLN A 67 -11.70 27.70 5.29
CA GLN A 67 -11.11 27.55 6.63
C GLN A 67 -11.25 26.13 7.21
N THR A 68 -11.96 25.25 6.52
CA THR A 68 -12.16 23.87 6.96
C THR A 68 -10.93 23.05 6.60
N ILE A 69 -10.33 22.39 7.59
CA ILE A 69 -9.20 21.48 7.39
C ILE A 69 -9.67 20.28 6.53
N PRO A 70 -9.06 20.02 5.37
CA PRO A 70 -9.40 18.87 4.54
C PRO A 70 -9.09 17.53 5.22
N GLN A 71 -9.78 16.47 4.78
CA GLN A 71 -9.43 15.11 5.16
C GLN A 71 -8.05 14.72 4.60
N PRO A 72 -7.33 13.78 5.25
CA PRO A 72 -6.08 13.24 4.73
C PRO A 72 -6.24 12.71 3.30
N VAL A 73 -5.26 12.99 2.44
CA VAL A 73 -5.26 12.53 1.04
C VAL A 73 -4.10 11.57 0.81
N LEU A 74 -4.41 10.37 0.32
CA LEU A 74 -3.44 9.35 0.00
C LEU A 74 -3.26 9.27 -1.53
N SER A 75 -2.02 9.43 -2.02
CA SER A 75 -1.70 9.29 -3.45
C SER A 75 -1.97 7.88 -3.96
N GLU A 76 -2.09 7.65 -5.27
CA GLU A 76 -2.29 6.29 -5.81
C GLU A 76 -0.98 5.50 -6.01
N GLY A 77 0.12 6.25 -6.16
CA GLY A 77 1.48 5.73 -6.30
C GLY A 77 2.50 6.58 -5.54
N PRO A 78 3.79 6.52 -5.91
CA PRO A 78 4.87 7.16 -5.17
C PRO A 78 5.02 8.66 -5.38
N THR A 79 4.05 9.30 -6.04
CA THR A 79 4.09 10.74 -6.32
C THR A 79 2.78 11.38 -5.89
N LEU A 80 2.90 12.52 -5.21
CA LEU A 80 1.81 13.44 -4.96
C LEU A 80 2.26 14.84 -5.35
N VAL A 81 1.45 15.54 -6.14
CA VAL A 81 1.71 16.94 -6.49
C VAL A 81 0.69 17.80 -5.78
N LEU A 82 1.17 18.77 -5.00
CA LEU A 82 0.35 19.79 -4.39
C LEU A 82 0.61 21.13 -5.09
N VAL A 83 -0.45 21.76 -5.57
CA VAL A 83 -0.38 23.06 -6.26
C VAL A 83 -1.16 24.08 -5.45
N PHE A 84 -0.45 25.07 -4.92
CA PHE A 84 -1.06 26.22 -4.25
C PHE A 84 -1.12 27.40 -5.23
N SER A 85 -2.30 27.99 -5.38
CA SER A 85 -2.48 29.22 -6.13
C SER A 85 -3.09 30.28 -5.23
N SER A 86 -2.43 31.44 -5.15
CA SER A 86 -2.94 32.60 -4.44
C SER A 86 -3.66 33.54 -5.38
N GLY A 87 -4.85 33.95 -4.98
CA GLY A 87 -5.65 34.97 -5.66
C GLY A 87 -5.33 36.39 -5.19
N SER A 88 -6.34 37.25 -5.26
CA SER A 88 -6.22 38.69 -4.97
C SER A 88 -6.24 38.98 -3.46
N THR A 89 -6.85 38.09 -2.68
CA THR A 89 -7.01 38.23 -1.23
C THR A 89 -5.91 37.48 -0.49
N GLN A 90 -5.35 38.09 0.55
CA GLN A 90 -4.35 37.44 1.41
C GLN A 90 -5.06 36.60 2.50
N GLY A 91 -4.65 35.34 2.65
CA GLY A 91 -5.05 34.47 3.77
C GLY A 91 -3.83 33.99 4.55
N GLN A 92 -4.06 33.27 5.66
CA GLN A 92 -2.98 32.72 6.48
C GLN A 92 -2.25 31.53 5.82
N GLY A 93 -2.86 30.90 4.81
CA GLY A 93 -2.26 29.80 4.06
C GLY A 93 -2.52 28.45 4.70
N PHE A 94 -1.62 27.49 4.50
CA PHE A 94 -1.76 26.13 5.03
C PHE A 94 -0.44 25.63 5.62
N LYS A 95 -0.55 24.67 6.54
CA LYS A 95 0.56 23.85 7.02
C LYS A 95 0.12 22.40 6.92
N ALA A 96 0.92 21.58 6.25
CA ALA A 96 0.65 20.16 6.10
C ALA A 96 1.88 19.33 6.50
N ARG A 97 1.61 18.10 6.91
CA ARG A 97 2.58 17.03 7.16
C ARG A 97 2.36 15.96 6.09
N TYR A 98 3.45 15.44 5.53
CA TYR A 98 3.38 14.26 4.66
C TYR A 98 3.92 13.03 5.41
N LEU A 99 3.36 11.87 5.11
CA LEU A 99 3.83 10.55 5.50
C LEU A 99 4.01 9.70 4.26
N PHE A 100 5.01 8.84 4.28
CA PHE A 100 5.14 7.78 3.30
C PHE A 100 4.60 6.49 3.89
N GLU A 101 3.65 5.88 3.20
CA GLU A 101 3.00 4.63 3.58
C GLU A 101 3.35 3.56 2.55
N THR A 102 3.86 2.41 2.98
CA THR A 102 4.18 1.32 2.06
C THR A 102 2.91 0.61 1.59
N ASP A 103 2.64 0.62 0.29
CA ASP A 103 1.61 -0.17 -0.36
C ASP A 103 2.21 -1.41 -1.02
N TYR A 104 2.14 -2.55 -0.32
CA TYR A 104 2.71 -3.80 -0.79
C TYR A 104 2.04 -4.38 -2.06
N LYS A 105 0.91 -3.81 -2.52
CA LYS A 105 0.10 -4.32 -3.66
C LYS A 105 -0.29 -5.79 -3.50
N VAL A 106 -0.46 -6.24 -2.26
CA VAL A 106 -0.90 -7.60 -1.93
C VAL A 106 -2.43 -7.62 -1.90
N PRO A 107 -3.11 -8.52 -2.65
CA PRO A 107 -4.56 -8.70 -2.51
C PRO A 107 -4.88 -9.21 -1.11
N GLY A 108 -5.89 -8.68 -0.43
CA GLY A 108 -6.27 -9.11 0.92
C GLY A 108 -6.71 -7.92 1.78
N THR A 109 -7.20 -8.20 2.99
CA THR A 109 -7.55 -7.14 3.94
C THR A 109 -6.35 -6.83 4.82
N PRO A 110 -5.80 -5.60 4.81
CA PRO A 110 -4.70 -5.24 5.71
C PRO A 110 -5.15 -5.38 7.17
N SER A 111 -4.43 -6.19 7.94
CA SER A 111 -4.70 -6.38 9.37
C SER A 111 -4.23 -5.19 10.20
N THR A 112 -3.11 -4.56 9.80
CA THR A 112 -2.53 -3.41 10.49
C THR A 112 -2.02 -2.38 9.47
N PRO A 113 -2.38 -1.09 9.57
CA PRO A 113 -1.86 -0.06 8.67
C PRO A 113 -0.32 0.00 8.68
N GLY A 114 0.28 0.07 7.49
CA GLY A 114 1.74 0.19 7.32
C GLY A 114 2.54 -1.09 7.59
N GLN A 115 1.89 -2.21 7.93
CA GLN A 115 2.55 -3.51 8.05
C GLN A 115 2.16 -4.42 6.90
N CYS A 116 3.09 -5.28 6.47
CA CYS A 116 2.79 -6.33 5.50
C CYS A 116 2.05 -7.49 6.19
N HIS A 117 0.81 -7.27 6.60
CA HIS A 117 0.00 -8.27 7.27
C HIS A 117 -1.40 -8.25 6.67
N PHE A 118 -1.79 -9.36 6.04
CA PHE A 118 -3.05 -9.48 5.33
C PHE A 118 -3.86 -10.65 5.85
N SER A 119 -5.17 -10.46 5.91
CA SER A 119 -6.14 -11.49 6.29
C SER A 119 -7.08 -11.82 5.13
N TYR A 120 -7.42 -13.10 5.04
CA TYR A 120 -8.31 -13.70 4.05
C TYR A 120 -9.37 -14.51 4.79
N VAL A 121 -10.60 -14.01 4.80
CA VAL A 121 -11.72 -14.63 5.51
C VAL A 121 -12.68 -15.26 4.53
N SER A 122 -13.02 -16.53 4.74
CA SER A 122 -13.89 -17.26 3.82
C SER A 122 -15.36 -16.79 3.88
N GLU A 123 -15.75 -16.04 4.91
CA GLU A 123 -17.06 -15.39 5.02
C GLU A 123 -17.26 -14.34 3.91
N SER A 124 -16.21 -13.56 3.59
CA SER A 124 -16.27 -12.54 2.54
C SER A 124 -16.00 -13.11 1.15
N THR A 125 -14.96 -13.94 1.02
CA THR A 125 -14.53 -14.53 -0.26
C THR A 125 -14.03 -15.95 -0.08
N LYS A 126 -14.64 -16.92 -0.79
CA LYS A 126 -14.29 -18.36 -0.69
C LYS A 126 -12.98 -18.73 -1.38
N SER A 127 -12.47 -17.88 -2.26
CA SER A 127 -11.22 -18.09 -3.00
C SER A 127 -10.64 -16.76 -3.45
N GLY A 128 -9.33 -16.70 -3.62
CA GLY A 128 -8.61 -15.55 -4.13
C GLY A 128 -7.14 -15.87 -4.34
N ASP A 129 -6.39 -14.88 -4.83
CA ASP A 129 -4.96 -14.99 -5.05
C ASP A 129 -4.18 -14.31 -3.92
N ILE A 130 -3.01 -14.86 -3.61
CA ILE A 130 -2.01 -14.23 -2.75
C ILE A 130 -0.72 -14.09 -3.55
N ASN A 131 0.04 -13.03 -3.27
CA ASN A 131 1.30 -12.80 -3.93
C ASN A 131 2.31 -12.18 -2.97
N SER A 132 3.60 -12.38 -3.23
CA SER A 132 4.64 -11.57 -2.60
C SER A 132 4.45 -10.09 -2.98
N PRO A 133 4.90 -9.14 -2.14
CA PRO A 133 4.78 -7.73 -2.49
C PRO A 133 5.39 -7.43 -3.86
N ARG A 134 4.74 -6.54 -4.63
CA ARG A 134 5.09 -6.15 -6.01
C ARG A 134 4.96 -7.19 -7.11
N TYR A 135 4.49 -8.41 -6.84
CA TYR A 135 4.32 -9.40 -7.90
C TYR A 135 3.55 -8.79 -9.10
N PRO A 136 4.04 -8.95 -10.35
CA PRO A 136 5.08 -9.88 -10.80
C PRO A 136 6.53 -9.38 -10.73
N SER A 137 6.80 -8.19 -10.19
CA SER A 137 8.16 -7.68 -9.97
C SER A 137 8.84 -8.33 -8.76
N ASN A 138 10.16 -8.13 -8.63
CA ASN A 138 10.92 -8.62 -7.47
C ASN A 138 10.35 -8.03 -6.17
N TYR A 139 10.26 -8.87 -5.13
CA TYR A 139 9.86 -8.41 -3.80
C TYR A 139 10.97 -7.53 -3.17
N PRO A 140 10.58 -6.56 -2.32
CA PRO A 140 11.50 -5.71 -1.58
C PRO A 140 12.39 -6.47 -0.59
N SER A 141 13.61 -5.98 -0.36
CA SER A 141 14.52 -6.49 0.66
C SER A 141 14.03 -6.16 2.07
N SER A 142 14.52 -6.90 3.08
CA SER A 142 14.17 -6.69 4.51
C SER A 142 12.66 -6.67 4.78
N THR A 143 11.90 -7.46 4.01
CA THR A 143 10.43 -7.46 4.08
C THR A 143 9.92 -8.71 4.76
N TYR A 144 9.14 -8.51 5.81
CA TYR A 144 8.47 -9.58 6.54
C TYR A 144 6.96 -9.44 6.34
N CYS A 145 6.35 -10.43 5.71
CA CYS A 145 4.92 -10.45 5.39
C CYS A 145 4.20 -11.63 6.01
N VAL A 146 3.03 -11.39 6.58
CA VAL A 146 2.15 -12.40 7.18
C VAL A 146 0.84 -12.46 6.41
N TYR A 147 0.38 -13.67 6.12
CA TYR A 147 -0.85 -13.95 5.38
C TYR A 147 -1.70 -14.92 6.20
N ASP A 148 -2.77 -14.42 6.81
CA ASP A 148 -3.65 -15.23 7.66
C ASP A 148 -4.89 -15.67 6.89
N PHE A 149 -5.17 -16.97 6.91
CA PHE A 149 -6.32 -17.56 6.25
C PHE A 149 -7.31 -18.08 7.29
N PHE A 150 -8.54 -17.60 7.25
CA PHE A 150 -9.60 -17.97 8.17
C PHE A 150 -10.74 -18.66 7.40
N GLY A 151 -10.92 -19.95 7.66
CA GLY A 151 -12.08 -20.72 7.22
C GLY A 151 -13.18 -20.75 8.29
N GLU A 152 -14.44 -20.90 7.88
CA GLU A 152 -15.54 -21.18 8.82
C GLU A 152 -15.51 -22.65 9.28
N PRO A 153 -16.21 -23.01 10.36
CA PRO A 153 -16.32 -24.39 10.81
C PRO A 153 -16.74 -25.34 9.67
N GLY A 154 -16.03 -26.47 9.54
CA GLY A 154 -16.22 -27.45 8.48
C GLY A 154 -15.60 -27.09 7.13
N GLN A 155 -14.84 -25.99 7.02
CA GLN A 155 -14.08 -25.63 5.81
C GLN A 155 -12.59 -25.94 5.98
N GLN A 156 -11.89 -26.10 4.85
CA GLN A 156 -10.43 -26.25 4.80
C GLN A 156 -9.84 -25.16 3.92
N VAL A 157 -8.66 -24.68 4.28
CA VAL A 157 -7.86 -23.80 3.45
C VAL A 157 -6.99 -24.65 2.54
N LYS A 158 -7.06 -24.41 1.23
CA LYS A 158 -6.19 -25.04 0.23
C LYS A 158 -5.26 -23.99 -0.38
N LEU A 159 -3.96 -24.14 -0.15
CA LEU A 159 -2.93 -23.29 -0.74
C LEU A 159 -2.27 -23.99 -1.93
N VAL A 160 -2.16 -23.28 -3.05
CA VAL A 160 -1.52 -23.76 -4.29
C VAL A 160 -0.62 -22.66 -4.84
N PHE A 161 0.65 -23.00 -5.10
CA PHE A 161 1.61 -22.07 -5.67
C PHE A 161 1.68 -22.24 -7.19
N ASN A 162 1.20 -21.24 -7.93
CA ASN A 162 1.32 -21.21 -9.40
C ASN A 162 2.70 -20.73 -9.86
N HIS A 163 3.28 -19.78 -9.14
CA HIS A 163 4.63 -19.29 -9.34
C HIS A 163 5.33 -19.15 -7.99
N PHE A 164 6.53 -19.71 -7.87
CA PHE A 164 7.31 -19.66 -6.64
C PHE A 164 8.79 -19.50 -6.97
N LYS A 165 9.31 -18.32 -6.63
CA LYS A 165 10.73 -18.02 -6.74
C LYS A 165 11.13 -17.07 -5.62
N ILE A 166 11.76 -17.61 -4.58
CA ILE A 166 12.31 -16.85 -3.45
C ILE A 166 13.84 -16.97 -3.49
N ASN A 167 14.58 -15.95 -3.09
CA ASN A 167 16.04 -15.99 -3.10
C ASN A 167 16.58 -17.10 -2.19
N SER A 168 17.75 -17.63 -2.52
CA SER A 168 18.43 -18.63 -1.72
C SER A 168 19.93 -18.55 -1.99
N ASP A 169 20.73 -18.58 -0.93
CA ASP A 169 22.19 -18.61 -1.01
C ASP A 169 22.75 -20.00 -1.33
N SER A 170 21.89 -21.02 -1.24
CA SER A 170 22.29 -22.39 -1.49
C SER A 170 21.65 -22.91 -2.77
N ALA A 171 22.51 -23.28 -3.71
CA ALA A 171 22.14 -24.07 -4.89
C ALA A 171 21.64 -25.48 -4.54
N LEU A 172 21.72 -25.89 -3.26
CA LEU A 172 21.24 -27.17 -2.74
C LEU A 172 19.84 -27.07 -2.13
N ALA A 173 19.09 -26.00 -2.40
CA ALA A 173 17.67 -25.95 -2.03
C ALA A 173 16.91 -27.06 -2.79
N VAL A 174 16.55 -28.13 -2.08
CA VAL A 174 15.79 -29.28 -2.60
C VAL A 174 14.38 -29.25 -1.99
N PRO A 175 13.33 -29.59 -2.75
CA PRO A 175 11.98 -29.73 -2.19
C PRO A 175 11.96 -30.61 -0.94
N GLY A 176 11.45 -30.07 0.18
CA GLY A 176 11.27 -30.82 1.44
C GLY A 176 12.46 -30.80 2.42
N TYR A 177 13.54 -30.06 2.16
CA TYR A 177 14.64 -29.89 3.12
C TYR A 177 14.71 -28.45 3.65
N ASN A 178 14.21 -28.24 4.87
CA ASN A 178 13.84 -26.93 5.43
C ASN A 178 15.01 -26.06 5.95
N ASP A 179 16.19 -26.63 6.21
CA ASP A 179 17.30 -25.91 6.90
C ASP A 179 18.17 -25.07 5.96
N VAL A 180 17.90 -25.07 4.66
CA VAL A 180 18.75 -24.45 3.65
C VAL A 180 18.34 -22.99 3.34
N CYS A 181 17.11 -22.62 3.64
CA CYS A 181 16.55 -21.28 3.37
C CYS A 181 16.87 -20.31 4.52
N GLN A 182 18.14 -19.88 4.59
CA GLN A 182 18.62 -19.00 5.66
C GLN A 182 18.54 -17.50 5.33
N GLU A 183 18.55 -17.13 4.04
CA GLU A 183 18.41 -15.73 3.60
C GLU A 183 16.95 -15.32 3.49
N ASP A 184 16.28 -15.73 2.41
CA ASP A 184 14.86 -15.49 2.20
C ASP A 184 14.11 -16.81 2.31
N TRP A 185 12.90 -16.74 2.85
CA TRP A 185 12.06 -17.92 3.02
C TRP A 185 10.57 -17.59 3.03
N LEU A 186 9.77 -18.60 2.67
CA LEU A 186 8.36 -18.66 3.00
C LEU A 186 8.14 -19.82 3.96
N GLU A 187 7.54 -19.54 5.11
CA GLU A 187 7.11 -20.57 6.06
C GLU A 187 5.60 -20.69 6.05
N ILE A 188 5.12 -21.92 6.23
CA ILE A 188 3.69 -22.23 6.24
C ILE A 188 3.40 -22.96 7.54
N TYR A 189 2.41 -22.44 8.26
CA TYR A 189 1.98 -22.96 9.55
C TYR A 189 0.48 -23.25 9.51
N GLU A 190 0.09 -24.32 10.18
CA GLU A 190 -1.29 -24.55 10.59
C GLU A 190 -1.44 -24.10 12.04
N VAL A 191 -2.40 -23.21 12.29
CA VAL A 191 -2.70 -22.71 13.63
C VAL A 191 -3.95 -23.44 14.13
N LEU A 192 -3.77 -24.29 15.14
CA LEU A 192 -4.88 -25.03 15.75
C LEU A 192 -5.73 -24.10 16.63
N SER A 193 -6.97 -24.53 16.92
CA SER A 193 -7.89 -23.81 17.82
C SER A 193 -7.34 -23.56 19.24
N SER A 194 -6.34 -24.35 19.66
CA SER A 194 -5.61 -24.14 20.92
C SER A 194 -4.57 -23.01 20.87
N GLY A 195 -4.37 -22.39 19.70
CA GLY A 195 -3.29 -21.45 19.42
C GLY A 195 -1.95 -22.13 19.14
N ARG A 196 -1.88 -23.47 19.12
CA ARG A 196 -0.65 -24.20 18.80
C ARG A 196 -0.39 -24.14 17.30
N GLU A 197 0.83 -23.78 16.93
CA GLU A 197 1.29 -23.74 15.54
C GLU A 197 1.97 -25.06 15.16
N ILE A 198 1.63 -25.59 13.99
CA ILE A 198 2.28 -26.74 13.35
C ILE A 198 2.94 -26.25 12.08
N LYS A 199 4.28 -26.31 12.02
CA LYS A 199 5.03 -25.92 10.82
C LYS A 199 4.96 -27.01 9.76
N TYR A 200 4.45 -26.70 8.57
CA TYR A 200 4.56 -27.59 7.41
C TYR A 200 5.98 -27.61 6.85
N GLY A 201 6.60 -26.44 6.73
CA GLY A 201 7.95 -26.33 6.21
C GLY A 201 8.43 -24.91 6.02
N ARG A 202 9.66 -24.81 5.52
CA ARG A 202 10.33 -23.58 5.12
C ARG A 202 10.81 -23.76 3.69
N TYR A 203 10.46 -22.83 2.80
CA TYR A 203 10.65 -22.96 1.36
C TYR A 203 11.35 -21.75 0.78
N CYS A 204 12.23 -21.96 -0.20
CA CYS A 204 12.95 -20.91 -0.93
C CYS A 204 13.30 -21.40 -2.34
N TRP A 205 14.02 -20.60 -3.14
CA TRP A 205 14.35 -20.93 -4.53
C TRP A 205 13.09 -21.34 -5.31
N SER A 206 13.06 -22.56 -5.84
CA SER A 206 11.91 -23.16 -6.55
C SER A 206 11.32 -24.35 -5.79
N THR A 207 11.43 -24.38 -4.46
CA THR A 207 11.03 -25.52 -3.63
C THR A 207 9.60 -25.43 -3.11
N ALA A 208 8.70 -24.72 -3.80
CA ALA A 208 7.31 -24.62 -3.38
C ALA A 208 6.74 -26.02 -3.06
N PRO A 209 5.99 -26.16 -1.96
CA PRO A 209 5.32 -27.42 -1.69
C PRO A 209 4.26 -27.69 -2.76
N GLY A 210 3.81 -28.96 -2.84
CA GLY A 210 2.56 -29.26 -3.52
C GLY A 210 1.37 -28.58 -2.85
N PRO A 211 0.13 -28.82 -3.31
CA PRO A 211 -1.05 -28.29 -2.67
C PRO A 211 -1.08 -28.64 -1.17
N ILE A 212 -1.13 -27.61 -0.32
CA ILE A 212 -1.31 -27.77 1.13
C ILE A 212 -2.79 -27.62 1.42
N ILE A 213 -3.33 -28.51 2.25
CA ILE A 213 -4.72 -28.49 2.70
C ILE A 213 -4.67 -28.53 4.22
N SER A 214 -5.26 -27.54 4.88
CA SER A 214 -5.39 -27.51 6.34
C SER A 214 -6.33 -28.60 6.83
N ASP A 215 -6.32 -28.90 8.12
CA ASP A 215 -7.42 -29.60 8.77
C ASP A 215 -8.72 -28.80 8.63
N PHE A 216 -9.84 -29.50 8.87
CA PHE A 216 -11.15 -28.85 8.93
C PHE A 216 -11.18 -27.86 10.09
N GLY A 217 -11.59 -26.63 9.81
CA GLY A 217 -11.90 -25.63 10.83
C GLY A 217 -12.92 -26.21 11.80
N VAL A 218 -12.65 -26.08 13.10
CA VAL A 218 -13.55 -26.46 14.20
C VAL A 218 -14.42 -25.28 14.63
#